data_AF-A0A7W5DPX5-F1
#
_entry.id   AF-A0A7W5DPX5-F1
#
_cell.length_a   1.000
_cell.length_b   1.000
_cell.length_c   1.000
_cell.angle_alpha   90.00
_cell.angle_beta   90.00
_cell.angle_gamma   90.00
#
_symmetry.space_group_name_H-M   'P 1'
#
loop_
_entity.id
_entity.type
_entity.pdbx_description
1 polymer ?
#
loop_
_entity_poly.entity_id
_entity_poly.type
_entity_poly.pdbx_seq_one_letter_code
_entity_poly.pdbx_strand_id
1 'polypeptide(L)'
;MEDSKKIFVIFICLLVSSSGFCRNSCRKAVNQARSDFQHGNYSFHSEEVVPADNTYFYVLYKYYKINWYFTDSSNYYKCYDGEMNKLLQKKYGKKFLDRAQVICDSLDNTPDWRKNARFTGGDKALK
;
A
#
# COMPACT_ATOMS: atom_id res chain seq x y z
N MET A 1 46.57 8.49 -29.05
CA MET A 1 45.12 8.81 -29.11
C MET A 1 44.27 7.53 -29.01
N GLU A 2 44.69 6.60 -28.15
CA GLU A 2 44.12 5.23 -28.05
C GLU A 2 43.68 4.92 -26.61
N ASP A 3 44.31 5.55 -25.62
CA ASP A 3 43.99 5.37 -24.20
C ASP A 3 42.72 6.12 -23.73
N SER A 4 42.36 7.23 -24.39
CA SER A 4 41.16 8.00 -24.06
C SER A 4 39.86 7.26 -24.41
N LYS A 5 39.91 6.28 -25.32
CA LYS A 5 38.74 5.45 -25.68
C LYS A 5 38.46 4.37 -24.63
N LYS A 6 39.49 3.87 -23.94
CA LYS A 6 39.35 2.81 -22.92
C LYS A 6 38.75 3.34 -21.62
N ILE A 7 39.03 4.58 -21.25
CA ILE A 7 38.50 5.23 -20.04
C ILE A 7 37.00 5.51 -20.16
N PHE A 8 36.49 5.82 -21.36
CA PHE A 8 35.07 6.10 -21.57
C PHE A 8 34.17 4.85 -21.46
N VAL A 9 34.71 3.66 -21.79
CA VAL A 9 33.96 2.39 -21.71
C VAL A 9 33.72 1.95 -20.27
N ILE A 10 34.65 2.24 -19.36
CA ILE A 10 34.54 1.83 -17.94
C ILE A 10 33.42 2.61 -17.23
N PHE A 11 33.18 3.88 -17.60
CA PHE A 11 32.14 4.70 -16.97
C PHE A 11 30.71 4.27 -17.34
N ILE A 12 30.51 3.63 -18.49
CA ILE A 12 29.17 3.19 -18.94
C ILE A 12 28.71 1.92 -18.19
N CYS A 13 29.62 1.11 -17.67
CA CYS A 13 29.25 -0.12 -16.95
C CYS A 13 28.72 0.10 -15.52
N LEU A 14 28.94 1.25 -14.89
CA LEU A 14 28.55 1.49 -13.50
C LEU A 14 27.13 2.04 -13.33
N LEU A 15 26.43 2.39 -14.41
CA LEU A 15 25.07 2.92 -14.35
C LEU A 15 23.96 1.86 -14.48
N VAL A 16 24.29 0.61 -14.78
CA VAL A 16 23.29 -0.43 -15.11
C VAL A 16 22.85 -1.26 -13.88
N SER A 17 23.60 -1.22 -12.78
CA SER A 17 23.42 -2.13 -11.64
C SER A 17 22.26 -1.77 -10.69
N SER A 18 21.71 -0.55 -10.77
CA SER A 18 20.66 -0.09 -9.84
C SER A 18 19.25 -0.59 -10.21
N SER A 19 19.07 -1.15 -11.41
CA SER A 19 17.75 -1.55 -11.93
C SER A 19 17.33 -2.99 -11.54
N GLY A 20 18.27 -3.86 -11.14
CA GLY A 20 18.00 -5.26 -10.80
C GLY A 20 17.35 -5.47 -9.42
N PHE A 21 17.71 -4.64 -8.44
CA PHE A 21 17.22 -4.77 -7.05
C PHE A 21 15.73 -4.41 -6.91
N CYS A 22 15.28 -3.32 -7.55
CA CYS A 22 13.87 -2.91 -7.52
C CYS A 22 12.94 -3.96 -8.14
N ARG A 23 13.37 -4.63 -9.22
CA ARG A 23 12.56 -5.63 -9.93
C ARG A 23 12.33 -6.90 -9.10
N ASN A 24 13.34 -7.34 -8.34
CA ASN A 24 13.22 -8.52 -7.50
C ASN A 24 12.36 -8.25 -6.25
N SER A 25 12.47 -7.06 -5.67
CA SER A 25 11.66 -6.64 -4.52
C SER A 25 10.17 -6.59 -4.84
N CYS A 26 9.79 -5.96 -5.96
CA CYS A 26 8.38 -5.90 -6.39
C CYS A 26 7.78 -7.28 -6.70
N ARG A 27 8.54 -8.19 -7.31
CA ARG A 27 8.06 -9.56 -7.55
C ARG A 27 7.74 -10.29 -6.24
N LYS A 28 8.60 -10.13 -5.23
CA LYS A 28 8.35 -10.68 -3.88
C LYS A 28 7.09 -10.05 -3.27
N ALA A 29 6.95 -8.73 -3.36
CA ALA A 29 5.77 -8.01 -2.86
C ALA A 29 4.45 -8.49 -3.49
N VAL A 30 4.43 -8.68 -4.82
CA VAL A 30 3.27 -9.21 -5.55
C VAL A 30 2.92 -10.63 -5.12
N ASN A 31 3.92 -11.50 -4.97
CA ASN A 31 3.70 -12.87 -4.51
C ASN A 31 3.18 -12.90 -3.06
N GLN A 32 3.71 -12.03 -2.20
CA GLN A 32 3.25 -11.88 -0.83
C GLN A 32 1.79 -11.41 -0.78
N ALA A 33 1.43 -10.37 -1.55
CA ALA A 33 0.05 -9.86 -1.63
C ALA A 33 -0.95 -10.94 -2.07
N ARG A 34 -0.56 -11.80 -3.02
CA ARG A 34 -1.39 -12.95 -3.45
C ARG A 34 -1.55 -13.98 -2.35
N SER A 35 -0.45 -14.33 -1.66
CA SER A 35 -0.48 -15.25 -0.52
C SER A 35 -1.38 -14.72 0.59
N ASP A 36 -1.18 -13.48 1.00
CA ASP A 36 -1.98 -12.84 2.06
C ASP A 36 -3.46 -12.77 1.66
N PHE A 37 -3.76 -12.44 0.41
CA PHE A 37 -5.14 -12.44 -0.07
C PHE A 37 -5.80 -13.83 0.03
N GLN A 38 -5.07 -14.90 -0.32
CA GLN A 38 -5.56 -16.28 -0.22
C GLN A 38 -5.81 -16.70 1.23
N HIS A 39 -5.02 -16.19 2.18
CA HIS A 39 -5.18 -16.44 3.61
C HIS A 39 -6.20 -15.50 4.29
N GLY A 40 -6.83 -14.58 3.55
CA GLY A 40 -7.78 -13.63 4.11
C GLY A 40 -7.14 -12.42 4.80
N ASN A 41 -5.84 -12.23 4.64
CA ASN A 41 -5.08 -11.11 5.19
C ASN A 41 -5.09 -9.95 4.19
N TYR A 42 -5.92 -8.94 4.42
CA TYR A 42 -6.02 -7.78 3.54
C TYR A 42 -5.39 -6.56 4.22
N SER A 43 -4.49 -5.90 3.50
CA SER A 43 -3.78 -4.73 4.02
C SER A 43 -3.46 -3.73 2.93
N PHE A 44 -3.45 -2.46 3.32
CA PHE A 44 -2.85 -1.36 2.58
C PHE A 44 -1.83 -0.64 3.46
N HIS A 45 -0.92 0.07 2.80
CA HIS A 45 0.20 0.71 3.48
C HIS A 45 0.36 2.16 2.97
N SER A 46 0.83 3.03 3.86
CA SER A 46 1.21 4.39 3.49
C SER A 46 2.24 4.94 4.45
N GLU A 47 2.80 6.10 4.14
CA GLU A 47 3.40 6.93 5.18
C GLU A 47 2.32 7.35 6.19
N GLU A 48 2.75 7.76 7.38
CA GLU A 48 1.86 8.20 8.45
C GLU A 48 0.99 9.39 7.99
N VAL A 49 -0.31 9.33 8.32
CA VAL A 49 -1.26 10.42 8.10
C VAL A 49 -1.83 10.90 9.44
N VAL A 50 -2.14 12.19 9.53
CA VAL A 50 -2.65 12.81 10.76
C VAL A 50 -4.06 13.39 10.51
N PRO A 51 -5.08 13.01 11.32
CA PRO A 51 -5.01 12.06 12.43
C PRO A 51 -4.89 10.60 11.97
N ALA A 52 -4.11 9.82 12.71
CA ALA A 52 -3.89 8.40 12.47
C ALA A 52 -5.20 7.59 12.56
N ASP A 53 -6.03 7.91 13.56
CA ASP A 53 -7.40 7.42 13.65
C ASP A 53 -8.34 8.28 12.80
N ASN A 54 -8.92 7.68 11.76
CA ASN A 54 -9.93 8.31 10.93
C ASN A 54 -11.04 7.33 10.53
N THR A 55 -12.21 7.87 10.20
CA THR A 55 -13.39 7.14 9.76
C THR A 55 -13.10 6.21 8.57
N TYR A 56 -12.19 6.58 7.68
CA TYR A 56 -11.89 5.78 6.49
C TYR A 56 -11.23 4.44 6.84
N PHE A 57 -10.21 4.45 7.71
CA PHE A 57 -9.57 3.21 8.18
C PHE A 57 -10.54 2.33 8.98
N TYR A 58 -11.39 2.95 9.79
CA TYR A 58 -12.49 2.24 10.45
C TYR A 58 -13.41 1.55 9.43
N VAL A 59 -13.81 2.24 8.36
CA VAL A 59 -14.70 1.67 7.34
C VAL A 59 -14.03 0.53 6.59
N LEU A 60 -12.78 0.69 6.16
CA LEU A 60 -12.00 -0.36 5.51
C LEU A 60 -11.94 -1.63 6.37
N TYR A 61 -11.68 -1.48 7.67
CA TYR A 61 -11.68 -2.60 8.60
C TYR A 61 -13.05 -3.23 8.76
N LYS A 62 -14.03 -2.40 9.12
CA LYS A 62 -15.34 -2.86 9.58
C LYS A 62 -16.10 -3.58 8.47
N TYR A 63 -16.09 -3.00 7.27
CA TYR A 63 -16.90 -3.45 6.14
C TYR A 63 -16.13 -4.32 5.16
N TYR A 64 -14.80 -4.15 5.03
CA TYR A 64 -14.00 -4.86 4.04
C TYR A 64 -12.93 -5.78 4.65
N LYS A 65 -12.75 -5.78 5.98
CA LYS A 65 -11.69 -6.53 6.68
C LYS A 65 -10.29 -6.18 6.16
N ILE A 66 -10.12 -4.94 5.69
CA ILE A 66 -8.84 -4.41 5.22
C ILE A 66 -8.19 -3.65 6.37
N ASN A 67 -6.98 -4.05 6.72
CA ASN A 67 -6.14 -3.34 7.67
C ASN A 67 -5.35 -2.24 6.96
N TRP A 68 -4.96 -1.22 7.72
CA TRP A 68 -4.07 -0.16 7.24
C TRP A 68 -2.84 -0.10 8.14
N TYR A 69 -1.65 -0.02 7.56
CA TYR A 69 -0.39 0.07 8.30
C TYR A 69 0.42 1.27 7.82
N PHE A 70 1.07 1.99 8.73
CA PHE A 70 2.05 3.00 8.36
C PHE A 70 3.43 2.39 8.20
N THR A 71 4.03 2.59 7.03
CA THR A 71 5.32 2.03 6.65
C THR A 71 6.18 3.10 5.97
N ASP A 72 7.40 2.74 5.59
CA ASP A 72 8.17 3.55 4.67
C ASP A 72 7.52 3.59 3.26
N SER A 73 7.77 4.64 2.48
CA SER A 73 7.32 4.72 1.08
C SER A 73 8.16 3.88 0.11
N SER A 74 8.52 2.67 0.52
CA SER A 74 9.33 1.77 -0.29
C SER A 74 8.56 1.27 -1.52
N ASN A 75 9.30 1.00 -2.60
CA ASN A 75 8.73 0.41 -3.82
C ASN A 75 8.12 -0.99 -3.56
N TYR A 76 8.49 -1.65 -2.46
CA TYR A 76 7.89 -2.90 -2.04
C TYR A 76 6.39 -2.73 -1.77
N TYR A 77 6.01 -1.81 -0.89
CA TYR A 77 4.61 -1.59 -0.52
C TYR A 77 3.76 -1.06 -1.66
N LYS A 78 4.31 -0.20 -2.54
CA LYS A 78 3.64 0.22 -3.78
C LYS A 78 3.26 -0.99 -4.67
N CYS A 79 4.18 -1.95 -4.81
CA CYS A 79 3.94 -3.16 -5.59
C CYS A 79 2.98 -4.14 -4.89
N TYR A 80 3.06 -4.26 -3.56
CA TYR A 80 2.14 -5.06 -2.76
C TYR A 80 0.70 -4.50 -2.87
N ASP A 81 0.50 -3.22 -2.54
CA ASP A 81 -0.81 -2.58 -2.48
C ASP A 81 -1.47 -2.53 -3.86
N GLY A 82 -0.67 -2.33 -4.91
CA GLY A 82 -1.15 -2.40 -6.29
C GLY A 82 -1.72 -3.76 -6.67
N GLU A 83 -1.10 -4.86 -6.23
CA GLU A 83 -1.64 -6.21 -6.48
C GLU A 83 -2.82 -6.52 -5.55
N MET A 84 -2.70 -6.20 -4.26
CA MET A 84 -3.77 -6.39 -3.27
C MET A 84 -5.04 -5.65 -3.70
N ASN A 85 -4.94 -4.41 -4.17
CA ASN A 85 -6.09 -3.65 -4.68
C ASN A 85 -6.75 -4.35 -5.87
N LYS A 86 -5.99 -4.88 -6.85
CA LYS A 86 -6.57 -5.63 -7.97
C LYS A 86 -7.33 -6.87 -7.51
N LEU A 87 -6.81 -7.59 -6.52
CA LEU A 87 -7.45 -8.78 -5.95
C LEU A 87 -8.72 -8.40 -5.18
N LEU A 88 -8.67 -7.34 -4.37
CA LEU A 88 -9.82 -6.82 -3.63
C LEU A 88 -10.90 -6.26 -4.56
N GLN A 89 -10.52 -5.62 -5.67
CA GLN A 89 -11.48 -5.21 -6.71
C GLN A 89 -12.20 -6.40 -7.35
N LYS A 90 -11.53 -7.56 -7.48
CA LYS A 90 -12.20 -8.78 -7.93
C LYS A 90 -13.14 -9.33 -6.86
N LYS A 91 -12.74 -9.29 -5.57
CA LYS A 91 -13.53 -9.80 -4.44
C LYS A 91 -14.76 -8.95 -4.11
N TYR A 92 -14.56 -7.64 -3.97
CA TYR A 92 -15.54 -6.68 -3.49
C TYR A 92 -16.13 -5.83 -4.62
N GLY A 93 -15.64 -5.97 -5.86
CA GLY A 93 -16.06 -5.18 -7.01
C GLY A 93 -15.20 -3.93 -7.23
N LYS A 94 -15.07 -3.50 -8.48
CA LYS A 94 -14.11 -2.45 -8.92
C LYS A 94 -14.22 -1.11 -8.17
N LYS A 95 -15.42 -0.77 -7.68
CA LYS A 95 -15.73 0.50 -6.99
C LYS A 95 -15.81 0.36 -5.46
N PHE A 96 -15.18 -0.65 -4.86
CA PHE A 96 -15.32 -0.87 -3.41
C PHE A 96 -14.72 0.28 -2.59
N LEU A 97 -13.61 0.88 -3.04
CA LEU A 97 -13.01 2.05 -2.38
C LEU A 97 -13.93 3.27 -2.46
N ASP A 98 -14.58 3.52 -3.61
CA ASP A 98 -15.56 4.60 -3.75
C ASP A 98 -16.74 4.40 -2.79
N ARG A 99 -17.23 3.17 -2.66
CA ARG A 99 -18.29 2.85 -1.70
C ARG A 99 -17.83 3.01 -0.25
N ALA A 100 -16.58 2.65 0.06
CA ALA A 100 -15.99 2.91 1.37
C ALA A 100 -15.96 4.41 1.67
N GLN A 101 -15.60 5.24 0.69
CA GLN A 101 -15.64 6.69 0.83
C GLN A 101 -17.05 7.21 1.09
N VAL A 102 -18.05 6.76 0.31
CA VAL A 102 -19.45 7.16 0.52
C VAL A 102 -19.94 6.81 1.94
N ILE A 103 -19.56 5.64 2.47
CA ILE A 103 -19.87 5.26 3.86
C ILE A 103 -19.16 6.19 4.84
N CYS A 104 -17.88 6.52 4.60
CA CYS A 104 -17.10 7.46 5.40
C CYS A 104 -17.79 8.82 5.47
N ASP A 105 -18.14 9.39 4.32
CA ASP A 105 -18.81 10.69 4.21
C ASP A 105 -20.17 10.68 4.90
N SER A 106 -20.92 9.58 4.79
CA SER A 106 -22.21 9.43 5.48
C SER A 106 -22.03 9.40 7.01
N LEU A 107 -21.00 8.71 7.50
CA LEU A 107 -20.71 8.64 8.94
C LEU A 107 -20.24 10.00 9.47
N ASP A 108 -19.33 10.67 8.77
CA ASP A 108 -18.79 11.97 9.18
C ASP A 108 -19.85 13.09 9.20
N ASN A 109 -20.97 12.91 8.51
CA ASN A 109 -22.13 13.81 8.54
C ASN A 109 -23.19 13.44 9.59
N THR A 110 -22.99 12.36 10.36
CA THR A 110 -23.88 11.98 11.46
C THR A 110 -23.52 12.76 12.73
N PRO A 111 -24.47 13.47 13.40
CA PRO A 111 -24.17 14.36 14.52
C PRO A 111 -23.39 13.73 15.69
N ASP A 112 -23.66 12.46 16.00
CA ASP A 112 -23.04 11.73 17.11
C ASP A 112 -21.86 10.85 16.69
N TRP A 113 -21.42 10.94 15.43
CA TRP A 113 -20.31 10.14 14.95
C TRP A 113 -18.97 10.68 15.43
N ARG A 114 -18.13 9.78 15.93
CA ARG A 114 -16.75 10.09 16.29
C ARG A 114 -15.90 10.03 15.02
N LYS A 115 -15.53 11.18 14.46
CA LYS A 115 -14.68 11.27 13.24
C LYS A 115 -13.29 10.65 13.41
N ASN A 116 -12.85 10.51 14.65
CA ASN A 116 -11.69 9.74 15.07
C ASN A 116 -12.08 8.32 15.52
N ALA A 117 -13.07 7.71 14.85
CA ALA A 117 -13.52 6.36 15.19
C ALA A 117 -12.34 5.41 15.14
N ARG A 118 -12.06 4.81 16.29
CA ARG A 118 -10.86 4.00 16.49
C ARG A 118 -10.92 2.79 15.57
N PHE A 119 -9.93 2.67 14.69
CA PHE A 119 -9.63 1.42 14.03
C PHE A 119 -9.34 0.37 15.11
N THR A 120 -10.00 -0.79 15.10
CA THR A 120 -9.99 -1.69 16.28
C THR A 120 -8.62 -2.35 16.52
N GLY A 121 -7.73 -2.33 15.52
CA GLY A 121 -6.31 -2.66 15.71
C GLY A 121 -5.50 -1.56 16.45
N GLY A 122 -6.07 -0.35 16.59
CA GLY A 122 -5.51 0.83 17.24
C GLY A 122 -4.22 1.34 16.59
N ASP A 123 -3.59 2.34 17.22
CA ASP A 123 -2.26 2.85 16.83
C ASP A 123 -1.20 1.75 16.68
N LYS A 124 -1.38 0.60 17.35
CA LYS A 124 -0.47 -0.55 17.27
C LYS A 124 -0.56 -1.29 15.94
N ALA A 125 -1.73 -1.33 15.33
CA ALA A 125 -1.92 -1.89 14.00
C ALA A 125 -1.78 -0.85 12.90
N LEU A 126 -1.65 0.44 13.26
CA LEU A 126 -1.24 1.51 12.37
C LEU A 126 0.29 1.67 12.31
N LYS A 127 1.05 0.98 13.16
CA LYS A 127 2.52 1.03 13.21
C LYS A 127 3.17 -0.23 12.65
#